data_AF-A0AAF0PD39-F1
#
_entry.id   AF-A0AAF0PD39-F1
#
_cell.length_a   1.000
_cell.length_b   1.000
_cell.length_c   1.000
_cell.angle_alpha   90.00
_cell.angle_beta   90.00
_cell.angle_gamma   90.00
#
_symmetry.space_group_name_H-M   'P 1'
#
loop_
_entity.id
_entity.type
_entity.pdbx_description
1 polymer ?
#
loop_
_entity_poly.entity_id
_entity_poly.type
_entity_poly.pdbx_seq_one_letter_code
_entity_poly.pdbx_strand_id
1 'polypeptide(L)'
;MARDELENAADAIEAAAAAAADDEAQERLENQAAKFAEYADADRGPDHGQLARHEHILNDIADEEGGDVASKLADALESISAFRETVEGV
;
A
#
# COMPACT_ATOMS: atom_id res chain seq x y z
N MET A 1 -15.62 -3.53 4.18
CA MET A 1 -14.98 -4.32 3.12
C MET A 1 -14.04 -3.45 2.30
N ALA A 2 -14.49 -2.65 1.33
CA ALA A 2 -13.56 -1.84 0.52
C ALA A 2 -12.72 -0.84 1.36
N ARG A 3 -13.32 -0.22 2.39
CA ARG A 3 -12.57 0.61 3.35
C ARG A 3 -11.58 -0.22 4.17
N ASP A 4 -12.04 -1.36 4.68
CA ASP A 4 -11.23 -2.30 5.46
C ASP A 4 -9.99 -2.75 4.66
N GLU A 5 -10.11 -2.97 3.35
CA GLU A 5 -8.94 -3.33 2.51
C GLU A 5 -7.92 -2.19 2.37
N LEU A 6 -8.38 -0.93 2.31
CA LEU A 6 -7.47 0.23 2.27
C LEU A 6 -6.78 0.45 3.63
N GLU A 7 -7.48 0.20 4.73
CA GLU A 7 -6.93 0.24 6.09
C GLU A 7 -5.91 -0.90 6.29
N ASN A 8 -6.23 -2.13 5.87
CA ASN A 8 -5.30 -3.25 5.89
C ASN A 8 -4.03 -2.96 5.07
N ALA A 9 -4.18 -2.36 3.88
CA ALA A 9 -3.05 -1.93 3.08
C ALA A 9 -2.20 -0.88 3.81
N ALA A 10 -2.82 0.12 4.43
CA ALA A 10 -2.12 1.14 5.21
C ALA A 10 -1.31 0.52 6.36
N ASP A 11 -1.92 -0.37 7.15
CA ASP A 11 -1.30 -1.05 8.27
C ASP A 11 -0.12 -1.93 7.83
N ALA A 12 -0.28 -2.67 6.72
CA ALA A 12 0.78 -3.51 6.17
C ALA A 12 1.97 -2.68 5.66
N ILE A 13 1.70 -1.53 5.03
CA ILE A 13 2.75 -0.59 4.58
C ILE A 13 3.45 0.05 5.79
N GLU A 14 2.73 0.42 6.85
CA GLU A 14 3.33 0.96 8.08
C GLU A 14 4.22 -0.08 8.77
N ALA A 15 3.76 -1.34 8.82
CA ALA A 15 4.57 -2.43 9.33
C ALA A 15 5.82 -2.71 8.46
N ALA A 16 5.72 -2.49 7.14
CA ALA A 16 6.86 -2.54 6.23
C ALA A 16 7.86 -1.41 6.50
N ALA A 17 7.37 -0.18 6.73
CA ALA A 17 8.19 0.96 7.09
C ALA A 17 8.99 0.69 8.38
N ALA A 18 8.32 0.15 9.41
CA ALA A 18 8.96 -0.20 10.68
C ALA A 18 10.02 -1.31 10.56
N ALA A 19 9.99 -2.10 9.48
CA ALA A 19 10.94 -3.16 9.19
C ALA A 19 12.04 -2.74 8.20
N ALA A 20 11.92 -1.58 7.56
CA ALA A 20 12.92 -1.05 6.64
C ALA A 20 14.23 -0.75 7.37
N ALA A 21 15.35 -1.06 6.74
CA ALA A 21 16.67 -0.79 7.29
C ALA A 21 17.23 0.55 6.81
N ASP A 22 16.71 1.04 5.68
CA ASP A 22 17.08 2.29 5.05
C ASP A 22 16.08 3.41 5.39
N ASP A 23 16.59 4.56 5.84
CA ASP A 23 15.78 5.70 6.26
C ASP A 23 14.96 6.29 5.09
N GLU A 24 15.49 6.26 3.85
CA GLU A 24 14.80 6.76 2.66
C GLU A 24 13.67 5.80 2.27
N ALA A 25 13.90 4.49 2.31
CA ALA A 25 12.85 3.49 2.12
C ALA A 25 11.75 3.60 3.20
N GLN A 26 12.14 3.78 4.47
CA GLN A 26 11.20 4.00 5.56
C GLN A 26 10.32 5.22 5.30
N GLU A 27 10.90 6.39 4.98
CA GLU A 27 10.14 7.62 4.71
C GLU A 27 9.20 7.44 3.50
N ARG A 28 9.67 6.78 2.43
CA ARG A 28 8.84 6.48 1.26
C ARG A 28 7.63 5.62 1.62
N LEU A 29 7.81 4.61 2.48
CA LEU A 29 6.75 3.72 2.94
C LEU A 29 5.76 4.44 3.87
N GLU A 30 6.23 5.23 4.83
CA GLU A 30 5.38 6.03 5.71
C GLU A 30 4.47 6.97 4.90
N ASN A 31 5.00 7.59 3.86
CA ASN A 31 4.22 8.42 2.94
C ASN A 31 3.14 7.62 2.20
N GLN A 32 3.39 6.37 1.81
CA GLN A 32 2.37 5.53 1.20
C GLN A 32 1.32 5.07 2.21
N ALA A 33 1.72 4.66 3.41
CA ALA A 33 0.80 4.27 4.47
C ALA A 33 -0.18 5.42 4.79
N ALA A 34 0.35 6.63 4.97
CA ALA A 34 -0.49 7.82 5.19
C ALA A 34 -1.47 8.06 4.04
N LYS A 35 -1.06 7.83 2.78
CA LYS A 35 -1.94 8.01 1.63
C LYS A 35 -3.08 6.98 1.59
N PHE A 36 -2.81 5.73 1.95
CA PHE A 36 -3.83 4.70 2.04
C PHE A 36 -4.79 4.93 3.21
N ALA A 37 -4.30 5.42 4.35
CA ALA A 37 -5.14 5.85 5.46
C ALA A 37 -6.09 6.99 5.03
N GLU A 38 -5.60 8.00 4.31
CA GLU A 38 -6.44 9.06 3.75
C GLU A 38 -7.53 8.50 2.80
N TYR A 39 -7.19 7.50 1.99
CA TYR A 39 -8.16 6.85 1.10
C TYR A 39 -9.21 6.05 1.85
N ALA A 40 -8.85 5.37 2.94
CA ALA A 40 -9.77 4.62 3.78
C ALA A 40 -10.82 5.54 4.44
N ASP A 41 -10.39 6.72 4.88
CA ASP A 41 -11.25 7.74 5.51
C ASP A 41 -12.07 8.56 4.51
N ALA A 42 -11.68 8.58 3.23
CA ALA A 42 -12.35 9.38 2.22
C ALA A 42 -13.77 8.88 1.91
N ASP A 43 -14.64 9.81 1.51
CA ASP A 43 -15.98 9.50 0.99
C ASP A 43 -15.91 8.75 -0.35
N ARG A 44 -14.80 8.91 -1.08
CA ARG A 44 -14.53 8.23 -2.36
C ARG A 44 -13.11 7.68 -2.35
N GLY A 45 -12.99 6.38 -2.61
CA GLY A 45 -11.70 5.71 -2.74
C GLY A 45 -10.94 6.06 -4.04
N PRO A 46 -9.67 5.64 -4.13
CA PRO A 46 -8.81 5.91 -5.28
C PRO A 46 -9.30 5.20 -6.53
N ASP A 47 -9.00 5.77 -7.70
CA ASP A 47 -9.25 5.13 -8.98
C ASP A 47 -8.15 4.11 -9.36
N HIS A 48 -8.41 3.32 -10.39
CA HIS A 48 -7.47 2.31 -10.88
C HIS A 48 -6.09 2.86 -11.25
N GLY A 49 -6.01 4.09 -11.78
CA GLY A 49 -4.74 4.70 -12.17
C GLY A 49 -3.92 5.13 -10.96
N GLN A 50 -4.58 5.66 -9.92
CA GLN A 50 -3.95 5.96 -8.65
C GLN A 50 -3.43 4.69 -7.98
N LEU A 51 -4.25 3.64 -7.91
CA LEU A 51 -3.85 2.34 -7.35
C LEU A 51 -2.64 1.75 -8.09
N ALA A 52 -2.67 1.71 -9.42
CA ALA A 52 -1.56 1.16 -10.21
C ALA A 52 -0.23 1.89 -9.97
N ARG A 53 -0.28 3.21 -9.74
CA ARG A 53 0.92 3.98 -9.39
C ARG A 53 1.46 3.59 -8.01
N HIS A 54 0.57 3.41 -7.03
CA HIS A 54 0.96 2.97 -5.70
C HIS A 54 1.52 1.55 -5.72
N GLU A 55 0.86 0.62 -6.42
CA GLU A 55 1.35 -0.76 -6.60
C GLU A 55 2.75 -0.79 -7.18
N HIS A 56 3.04 0.01 -8.22
CA HIS A 56 4.38 0.08 -8.80
C HIS A 56 5.43 0.55 -7.79
N ILE A 57 5.14 1.61 -7.04
CA ILE A 57 6.06 2.14 -6.02
C ILE A 57 6.34 1.10 -4.93
N LEU A 58 5.31 0.38 -4.47
CA LEU A 58 5.48 -0.65 -3.44
C LEU A 58 6.29 -1.84 -3.96
N ASN A 59 6.08 -2.27 -5.22
CA ASN A 59 6.91 -3.30 -5.82
C ASN A 59 8.38 -2.86 -5.95
N ASP A 60 8.63 -1.63 -6.39
CA ASP A 60 9.99 -1.10 -6.50
C ASP A 60 10.71 -1.11 -5.13
N ILE A 61 10.02 -0.68 -4.06
CA ILE A 61 10.58 -0.70 -2.70
C ILE A 61 10.78 -2.14 -2.21
N ALA A 62 9.87 -3.07 -2.53
CA ALA A 62 10.00 -4.47 -2.17
C ALA A 62 11.23 -5.13 -2.83
N ASP A 63 11.50 -4.79 -4.10
CA ASP A 63 12.67 -5.26 -4.83
C ASP A 63 13.98 -4.65 -4.29
N GLU A 64 13.94 -3.40 -3.83
CA GLU A 64 15.08 -2.69 -3.21
C GLU A 64 15.43 -3.26 -1.82
N GLU A 65 14.44 -3.37 -0.92
CA GLU A 65 14.65 -3.75 0.49
C GLU A 65 14.65 -5.28 0.71
N GLY A 66 13.80 -6.02 0.00
CA GLY A 66 13.64 -7.46 0.15
C GLY A 66 13.14 -7.91 1.54
N GLY A 67 13.37 -9.19 1.85
CA GLY A 67 13.19 -9.76 3.19
C GLY A 67 11.82 -9.52 3.84
N ASP A 68 11.87 -9.04 5.08
CA ASP A 68 10.70 -8.77 5.91
C ASP A 68 9.86 -7.60 5.39
N VAL A 69 10.47 -6.65 4.68
CA VAL A 69 9.78 -5.52 4.03
C VAL A 69 8.98 -6.04 2.84
N ALA A 70 9.62 -6.78 1.94
CA ALA A 70 8.96 -7.35 0.77
C ALA A 70 7.77 -8.27 1.13
N SER A 71 7.91 -9.03 2.22
CA SER A 71 6.82 -9.90 2.70
C SER A 71 5.60 -9.10 3.14
N LYS A 72 5.78 -8.01 3.90
CA LYS A 72 4.67 -7.15 4.34
C LYS A 72 4.07 -6.34 3.19
N LEU A 73 4.89 -5.94 2.23
CA LEU A 73 4.41 -5.29 1.02
C LEU A 73 3.61 -6.22 0.13
N ALA A 74 3.88 -7.52 0.14
CA ALA A 74 3.02 -8.50 -0.53
C ALA A 74 1.61 -8.53 0.09
N ASP A 75 1.51 -8.50 1.42
CA ASP A 75 0.21 -8.43 2.13
C ASP A 75 -0.55 -7.12 1.80
N ALA A 76 0.17 -6.00 1.72
CA ALA A 76 -0.39 -4.73 1.29
C ALA A 76 -0.91 -4.78 -0.15
N LEU A 77 -0.14 -5.34 -1.08
CA LEU A 77 -0.51 -5.49 -2.48
C LEU A 77 -1.72 -6.42 -2.68
N GLU A 78 -1.84 -7.48 -1.88
CA GLU A 78 -3.03 -8.34 -1.87
C GLU A 78 -4.28 -7.54 -1.46
N SER A 79 -4.19 -6.75 -0.38
CA SER A 79 -5.28 -5.89 0.09
C SER A 79 -5.67 -4.84 -0.96
N ILE A 80 -4.69 -4.24 -1.63
CA ILE A 80 -4.91 -3.29 -2.73
C ILE A 80 -5.63 -3.97 -3.90
N SER A 81 -5.21 -5.18 -4.27
CA SER A 81 -5.86 -5.96 -5.33
C SER A 81 -7.31 -6.27 -4.96
N ALA A 82 -7.57 -6.71 -3.72
CA ALA A 82 -8.93 -6.96 -3.23
C ALA A 82 -9.81 -5.70 -3.29
N PHE A 83 -9.28 -4.54 -2.88
CA PHE A 83 -9.98 -3.26 -3.03
C PHE A 83 -10.28 -2.97 -4.50
N ARG A 84 -9.30 -3.16 -5.38
CA ARG A 84 -9.41 -2.87 -6.81
C ARG A 84 -10.52 -3.67 -7.48
N GLU A 85 -10.76 -4.91 -7.07
CA GLU A 85 -11.88 -5.73 -7.57
C GLU A 85 -13.26 -5.15 -7.23
N THR A 86 -13.35 -4.32 -6.19
CA THR A 86 -14.60 -3.62 -5.83
C THR A 86 -14.83 -2.33 -6.61
N VAL A 87 -13.81 -1.81 -7.28
CA VAL A 87 -13.90 -0.60 -8.11
C VAL A 87 -14.46 -1.00 -9.47
N GLU A 88 -15.68 -0.57 -9.79
CA GLU A 88 -16.33 -0.86 -11.07
C GLU A 88 -15.65 -0.09 -12.22
N GLY A 89 -15.22 -0.81 -13.26
CA GLY A 89 -14.85 -0.23 -14.57
C GLY A 89 -13.41 -0.53 -15.01
N VAL A 90 -13.28 -1.48 -15.94
CA VAL A 90 -12.10 -1.65 -16.81
C VAL A 90 -12.39 -1.13 -18.22
#